data_AF-A0A9P9HMV2-F1
#
_entry.id   AF-A0A9P9HMV2-F1
#
_cell.length_a   1.000
_cell.length_b   1.000
_cell.length_c   1.000
_cell.angle_alpha   90.00
_cell.angle_beta   90.00
_cell.angle_gamma   90.00
#
_symmetry.space_group_name_H-M   'P 1'
#
loop_
_entity.id
_entity.type
_entity.pdbx_description
1 polymer ?
#
loop_
_entity_poly.entity_id
_entity_poly.type
_entity_poly.pdbx_seq_one_letter_code
_entity_poly.pdbx_strand_id
1 'polypeptide(L)'
;MTIRLIEASEEHLPAIARIATSAFNPDTDALSRRLFPLHLQPKDLPDGEAAYDWRFARKASSLASSESHLVVAVDDEKGPDDHIVGFSLWDAPPASGGDSAPSREIQCAALDKEAFNEMKKTVNQDAVDNFGEKGINGVWHLDYIGVSPGNQRRGIGKMLLQWGLDRAAEEGKDCYLVATEAGRPLYVAAGFKDIRVVSILGIPHYSMILRAEILGSPFSVPPWILTCIFSFFSFWISPLSILIGSEASPCRPISSTTEIQATSTFSSGTETATASDATFTTGLTSTESGYVTDITITKSETETTSAAEPTSTVAVSTTETSAITSTTEAASSATSAAPIETPTILTNGDFESGSIAPWFNFGTGAYANIDTTTVHEGSFSLTMGSQASDWSNTVQVLRKSTLVANQPYSLSLYAKVSSGSHCTAFEAFIDNNDLNDSFGQRIRVAGAQIASDFTPLSGEFYLTQAALDSNNAIRVVIRAQCSNGYVAWVDDVQLSISD
;
A
#
# COMPACT_ATOMS: atom_id res chain seq x y z
N MET A 1 -7.92 -19.37 23.29
CA MET A 1 -6.98 -18.83 22.31
C MET A 1 -5.58 -19.33 22.63
N THR A 2 -5.24 -20.48 22.06
CA THR A 2 -3.91 -21.09 22.20
C THR A 2 -3.10 -20.71 20.96
N ILE A 3 -2.55 -19.49 20.95
CA ILE A 3 -1.54 -19.13 19.96
C ILE A 3 -0.18 -19.55 20.49
N ARG A 4 0.58 -20.28 19.68
CA ARG A 4 1.98 -20.59 19.96
C ARG A 4 2.88 -20.09 18.83
N LEU A 5 4.13 -19.80 19.16
CA LEU A 5 5.14 -19.43 18.17
C LEU A 5 6.03 -20.64 17.89
N ILE A 6 6.35 -20.85 16.62
CA ILE A 6 7.36 -21.82 16.19
C ILE A 6 8.26 -21.19 15.15
N GLU A 7 9.50 -21.68 15.07
CA GLU A 7 10.36 -21.38 13.92
C GLU A 7 9.75 -21.98 12.65
N ALA A 8 9.82 -21.24 11.56
CA ALA A 8 9.28 -21.66 10.29
C ALA A 8 10.15 -22.75 9.66
N SER A 9 9.50 -23.57 8.85
CA SER A 9 10.10 -24.56 7.95
C SER A 9 9.56 -24.30 6.54
N GLU A 10 10.08 -25.02 5.53
CA GLU A 10 9.63 -24.85 4.14
C GLU A 10 8.11 -25.08 3.97
N GLU A 11 7.50 -25.94 4.79
CA GLU A 11 6.06 -26.24 4.74
C GLU A 11 5.19 -25.02 5.06
N HIS A 12 5.74 -24.04 5.78
CA HIS A 12 5.03 -22.84 6.22
C HIS A 12 5.08 -21.71 5.18
N LEU A 13 6.00 -21.79 4.20
CA LEU A 13 6.23 -20.73 3.22
C LEU A 13 4.98 -20.32 2.42
N PRO A 14 4.09 -21.25 1.98
CA PRO A 14 2.86 -20.87 1.30
C PRO A 14 1.97 -19.97 2.17
N ALA A 15 1.78 -20.34 3.44
CA ALA A 15 0.96 -19.57 4.37
C ALA A 15 1.59 -18.21 4.70
N ILE A 16 2.91 -18.15 4.90
CA ILE A 16 3.65 -16.91 5.12
C ILE A 16 3.48 -15.96 3.92
N ALA A 17 3.64 -16.48 2.70
CA ALA A 17 3.46 -15.69 1.48
C ALA A 17 2.02 -15.18 1.34
N ARG A 18 1.00 -16.02 1.61
CA ARG A 18 -0.41 -15.59 1.63
C ARG A 18 -0.68 -14.49 2.65
N ILE A 19 -0.14 -14.61 3.87
CA ILE A 19 -0.27 -13.58 4.90
C ILE A 19 0.41 -12.30 4.45
N ALA A 20 1.61 -12.39 3.87
CA ALA A 20 2.33 -11.23 3.37
C ALA A 20 1.54 -10.52 2.25
N THR A 21 0.99 -11.26 1.29
CA THR A 21 0.16 -10.71 0.20
C THR A 21 -1.09 -10.03 0.73
N SER A 22 -1.79 -10.65 1.69
CA SER A 22 -3.05 -10.11 2.22
C SER A 22 -2.86 -8.96 3.21
N ALA A 23 -1.86 -9.03 4.10
CA ALA A 23 -1.59 -8.00 5.09
C ALA A 23 -0.98 -6.73 4.48
N PHE A 24 -0.33 -6.86 3.31
CA PHE A 24 0.28 -5.77 2.56
C PHE A 24 -0.29 -5.74 1.14
N ASN A 25 -1.62 -5.79 1.03
CA ASN A 25 -2.30 -5.74 -0.25
C ASN A 25 -2.19 -4.31 -0.85
N PRO A 26 -1.85 -4.14 -2.15
CA PRO A 26 -1.74 -2.84 -2.83
C PRO A 26 -2.96 -1.91 -2.74
N ASP A 27 -4.15 -2.42 -2.45
CA ASP A 27 -5.36 -1.61 -2.25
C ASP A 27 -5.34 -0.85 -0.91
N THR A 28 -4.56 -1.34 0.05
CA THR A 28 -4.54 -0.83 1.42
C THR A 28 -3.15 -0.39 1.89
N ASP A 29 -2.10 -0.94 1.28
CA ASP A 29 -0.70 -0.63 1.59
C ASP A 29 -0.05 0.18 0.46
N ALA A 30 0.21 1.46 0.74
CA ALA A 30 0.74 2.39 -0.26
C ALA A 30 2.12 1.94 -0.78
N LEU A 31 2.96 1.34 0.06
CA LEU A 31 4.28 0.89 -0.38
C LEU A 31 4.15 -0.27 -1.35
N SER A 32 3.31 -1.25 -1.03
CA SER A 32 3.00 -2.37 -1.93
C SER A 32 2.38 -1.89 -3.23
N ARG A 33 1.54 -0.84 -3.21
CA ARG A 33 1.04 -0.21 -4.45
C ARG A 33 2.15 0.37 -5.34
N ARG A 34 3.20 0.94 -4.73
CA ARG A 34 4.37 1.45 -5.48
C ARG A 34 5.23 0.32 -6.03
N LEU A 35 5.41 -0.75 -5.28
CA LEU A 35 6.18 -1.91 -5.72
C LEU A 35 5.44 -2.77 -6.75
N PHE A 36 4.11 -2.83 -6.66
CA PHE A 36 3.24 -3.61 -7.54
C PHE A 36 2.20 -2.70 -8.19
N PRO A 37 2.61 -1.85 -9.15
CA PRO A 37 1.71 -0.89 -9.78
C PRO A 37 0.73 -1.57 -10.74
N LEU A 38 -0.47 -0.99 -10.90
CA LEU A 38 -1.56 -1.54 -11.73
C LEU A 38 -1.14 -1.87 -13.16
N HIS A 39 -0.29 -1.04 -13.78
CA HIS A 39 0.12 -1.22 -15.17
C HIS A 39 1.04 -2.43 -15.39
N LEU A 40 1.65 -2.96 -14.32
CA LEU A 40 2.45 -4.19 -14.36
C LEU A 40 1.66 -5.41 -13.87
N GLN A 41 0.46 -5.22 -13.30
CA GLN A 41 -0.35 -6.34 -12.81
C GLN A 41 -0.97 -7.11 -13.99
N PRO A 42 -0.96 -8.45 -13.95
CA PRO A 42 -1.72 -9.28 -14.90
C PRO A 42 -3.21 -8.95 -14.83
N LYS A 43 -3.86 -8.80 -15.99
CA LYS A 43 -5.28 -8.40 -16.07
C LYS A 43 -6.25 -9.49 -15.63
N ASP A 44 -5.79 -10.74 -15.64
CA ASP A 44 -6.52 -11.96 -15.32
C ASP A 44 -6.38 -12.39 -13.86
N LEU A 45 -5.54 -11.69 -13.08
CA LEU A 45 -5.36 -11.94 -11.66
C LEU A 45 -5.97 -10.80 -10.83
N PRO A 46 -6.60 -11.10 -9.69
CA PRO A 46 -6.99 -10.08 -8.73
C PRO A 46 -5.78 -9.23 -8.30
N ASP A 47 -6.01 -7.95 -8.01
CA ASP A 47 -4.95 -7.04 -7.63
C ASP A 47 -4.23 -7.50 -6.34
N GLY A 48 -2.91 -7.35 -6.32
CA GLY A 48 -2.04 -7.85 -5.26
C GLY A 48 -1.69 -9.34 -5.34
N GLU A 49 -2.45 -10.18 -6.03
CA GLU A 49 -2.17 -11.63 -6.09
C GLU A 49 -0.86 -11.95 -6.82
N ALA A 50 -0.45 -11.13 -7.80
CA ALA A 50 0.80 -11.32 -8.51
C ALA A 50 2.05 -11.12 -7.62
N ALA A 51 1.91 -10.55 -6.42
CA ALA A 51 2.99 -10.43 -5.44
C ALA A 51 3.27 -11.76 -4.71
N TYR A 52 2.37 -12.74 -4.77
CA TYR A 52 2.47 -13.99 -4.00
C TYR A 52 3.76 -14.77 -4.31
N ASP A 53 4.03 -15.09 -5.57
CA ASP A 53 5.19 -15.89 -5.97
C ASP A 53 6.50 -15.19 -5.60
N TRP A 54 6.54 -13.87 -5.75
CA TRP A 54 7.70 -13.07 -5.38
C TRP A 54 7.91 -13.06 -3.86
N ARG A 55 6.84 -12.88 -3.08
CA ARG A 55 6.90 -12.93 -1.60
C ARG A 55 7.32 -14.31 -1.11
N PHE A 56 6.80 -15.38 -1.74
CA PHE A 56 7.20 -16.76 -1.48
C PHE A 56 8.69 -16.96 -1.71
N ALA A 57 9.19 -16.62 -2.92
CA ALA A 57 10.59 -16.80 -3.28
C ALA A 57 11.54 -15.99 -2.37
N ARG A 58 11.15 -14.77 -1.97
CA ARG A 58 11.95 -13.95 -1.05
C ARG A 58 12.01 -14.61 0.33
N LYS A 59 10.91 -15.17 0.82
CA LYS A 59 10.85 -15.81 2.14
C LYS A 59 11.55 -17.17 2.15
N ALA A 60 11.49 -17.92 1.05
CA ALA A 60 12.29 -19.12 0.86
C ALA A 60 13.80 -18.80 0.91
N SER A 61 14.20 -17.69 0.28
CA SER A 61 15.59 -17.23 0.31
C SER A 61 16.04 -16.81 1.71
N SER A 62 15.20 -16.08 2.45
CA SER A 62 15.48 -15.74 3.85
C SER A 62 15.55 -16.98 4.75
N LEU A 63 14.67 -17.96 4.56
CA LEU A 63 14.67 -19.19 5.35
C LEU A 63 15.96 -20.01 5.17
N ALA A 64 16.62 -19.90 4.02
CA ALA A 64 17.90 -20.57 3.75
C ALA A 64 19.11 -19.88 4.42
N SER A 65 18.94 -18.66 4.95
CA SER A 65 20.01 -17.93 5.64
C SER A 65 20.11 -18.38 7.10
N SER A 66 21.33 -18.62 7.59
CA SER A 66 21.57 -18.94 9.00
C SER A 66 21.41 -17.74 9.94
N GLU A 67 21.37 -16.53 9.39
CA GLU A 67 21.29 -15.26 10.14
C GLU A 67 19.86 -14.72 10.16
N SER A 68 18.97 -15.24 9.30
CA SER A 68 17.58 -14.84 9.25
C SER A 68 16.69 -15.86 9.97
N HIS A 69 15.80 -15.37 10.82
CA HIS A 69 14.88 -16.16 11.60
C HIS A 69 13.43 -15.86 11.19
N LEU A 70 12.82 -16.79 10.45
CA LEU A 70 11.37 -16.78 10.22
C LEU A 70 10.65 -17.49 11.37
N VAL A 71 9.65 -16.83 11.91
CA VAL A 71 8.84 -17.33 13.03
C VAL A 71 7.37 -17.18 12.66
N VAL A 72 6.58 -18.21 12.93
CA VAL A 72 5.14 -18.21 12.66
C VAL A 72 4.33 -18.33 13.94
N ALA A 73 3.18 -17.67 13.94
CA ALA A 73 2.16 -17.81 14.97
C ALA A 73 1.11 -18.82 14.51
N VAL A 74 0.95 -19.89 15.28
CA VAL A 74 0.02 -20.99 15.04
C VAL A 74 -1.18 -20.86 15.97
N ASP A 75 -2.38 -20.83 15.41
CA ASP A 75 -3.66 -20.91 16.12
C ASP A 75 -4.15 -22.36 16.13
N ASP A 76 -3.89 -23.07 17.24
CA ASP A 76 -4.23 -24.50 17.38
C ASP A 76 -5.75 -24.75 17.36
N GLU A 77 -6.58 -23.71 17.45
CA GLU A 77 -8.04 -23.80 17.33
C GLU A 77 -8.51 -23.85 15.87
N LYS A 78 -7.62 -23.61 14.91
CA LYS A 78 -7.94 -23.63 13.48
C LYS A 78 -7.50 -24.92 12.79
N GLY A 79 -8.19 -25.23 11.69
CA GLY A 79 -7.80 -26.33 10.82
C GLY A 79 -6.41 -26.13 10.22
N PRO A 80 -5.76 -27.21 9.74
CA PRO A 80 -4.38 -27.19 9.26
C PRO A 80 -4.13 -26.18 8.13
N ASP A 81 -5.14 -25.87 7.32
CA ASP A 81 -4.99 -24.92 6.20
C ASP A 81 -4.98 -23.45 6.64
N ASP A 82 -5.53 -23.14 7.81
CA ASP A 82 -5.72 -21.76 8.31
C ASP A 82 -5.04 -21.51 9.68
N HIS A 83 -4.29 -22.49 10.18
CA HIS A 83 -3.68 -22.42 11.50
C HIS A 83 -2.52 -21.42 11.59
N ILE A 84 -1.87 -21.06 10.48
CA ILE A 84 -0.84 -20.02 10.48
C ILE A 84 -1.53 -18.67 10.36
N VAL A 85 -1.44 -17.87 11.42
CA VAL A 85 -2.20 -16.61 11.53
C VAL A 85 -1.33 -15.36 11.49
N GLY A 86 -0.02 -15.51 11.63
CA GLY A 86 0.94 -14.42 11.48
C GLY A 86 2.38 -14.93 11.38
N PHE A 87 3.30 -14.05 11.01
CA PHE A 87 4.73 -14.35 10.96
C PHE A 87 5.59 -13.12 11.21
N SER A 88 6.85 -13.34 11.57
CA SER A 88 7.91 -12.33 11.58
C SER A 88 9.19 -12.88 10.97
N LEU A 89 9.99 -12.01 10.35
CA LEU A 89 11.33 -12.28 9.86
C LEU A 89 12.29 -11.30 10.53
N TRP A 90 13.22 -11.87 11.29
CA TRP A 90 14.29 -11.16 11.97
C TRP A 90 15.64 -11.49 11.36
N ASP A 91 16.56 -10.53 11.31
CA ASP A 91 17.96 -10.78 11.00
C ASP A 91 18.79 -10.56 12.28
N ALA A 92 19.51 -11.61 12.69
CA ALA A 92 20.43 -11.57 13.80
C ALA A 92 21.76 -10.92 13.38
N PRO A 93 22.46 -10.22 14.29
CA PRO A 93 23.83 -9.79 14.03
C PRO A 93 24.71 -10.98 13.62
N PRO A 94 25.48 -10.90 12.52
CA PRO A 94 26.34 -11.99 12.08
C PRO A 94 27.37 -12.34 13.16
N ALA A 95 27.52 -13.63 13.48
CA ALA A 95 28.44 -14.10 14.51
C ALA A 95 29.92 -13.72 14.23
N SER A 96 30.26 -13.47 12.96
CA SER A 96 31.57 -12.97 12.55
C SER A 96 31.50 -12.27 11.19
N GLY A 97 31.12 -10.98 11.19
CA GLY A 97 31.39 -10.01 10.12
C GLY A 97 31.10 -10.45 8.68
N GLY A 98 30.20 -11.43 8.49
CA GLY A 98 29.85 -11.97 7.20
C GLY A 98 28.99 -10.97 6.44
N ASP A 99 29.36 -10.71 5.19
CA ASP A 99 28.48 -10.01 4.27
C ASP A 99 27.34 -10.96 3.90
N SER A 100 26.13 -10.71 4.40
CA SER A 100 24.91 -11.38 3.94
C SER A 100 24.62 -10.90 2.51
N ALA A 101 25.35 -11.45 1.52
CA ALA A 101 25.17 -11.13 0.12
C ALA A 101 23.76 -11.57 -0.35
N PRO A 102 23.10 -10.80 -1.23
CA PRO A 102 21.73 -11.09 -1.59
C PRO A 102 21.60 -12.41 -2.36
N SER A 103 20.58 -13.15 -1.94
CA SER A 103 19.93 -14.23 -2.68
C SER A 103 19.76 -13.89 -4.17
N ARG A 104 19.87 -14.92 -5.02
CA ARG A 104 19.60 -14.90 -6.48
C ARG A 104 18.43 -13.96 -6.80
N GLU A 105 18.61 -13.08 -7.79
CA GLU A 105 17.59 -12.09 -8.15
C GLU A 105 16.27 -12.78 -8.54
N ILE A 106 15.22 -12.54 -7.75
CA ILE A 106 13.90 -13.11 -7.97
C ILE A 106 13.21 -12.28 -9.06
N GLN A 107 12.97 -12.91 -10.20
CA GLN A 107 12.24 -12.27 -11.30
C GLN A 107 10.75 -12.24 -10.98
N CYS A 108 10.14 -11.07 -11.10
CA CYS A 108 8.69 -10.88 -11.02
C CYS A 108 8.32 -9.81 -12.04
N ALA A 109 7.45 -10.14 -13.00
CA ALA A 109 7.01 -9.20 -14.03
C ALA A 109 6.08 -8.11 -13.48
N ALA A 110 5.35 -8.42 -12.40
CA ALA A 110 4.43 -7.52 -11.74
C ALA A 110 5.11 -6.56 -10.74
N LEU A 111 6.40 -6.76 -10.47
CA LEU A 111 7.20 -5.92 -9.59
C LEU A 111 7.89 -4.82 -10.39
N ASP A 112 7.71 -3.57 -9.95
CA ASP A 112 8.52 -2.44 -10.40
C ASP A 112 9.94 -2.57 -9.82
N LYS A 113 10.89 -2.93 -10.68
CA LYS A 113 12.27 -3.25 -10.28
C LYS A 113 13.02 -2.00 -9.84
N GLU A 114 12.77 -0.88 -10.50
CA GLU A 114 13.35 0.42 -10.20
C GLU A 114 12.89 0.88 -8.82
N ALA A 115 11.58 0.84 -8.55
CA ALA A 115 11.00 1.16 -7.26
C ALA A 115 11.53 0.22 -6.16
N PHE A 116 11.64 -1.08 -6.42
CA PHE A 116 12.19 -2.02 -5.46
C PHE A 116 13.68 -1.76 -5.15
N ASN A 117 14.47 -1.38 -6.16
CA ASN A 117 15.88 -1.04 -6.00
C ASN A 117 16.07 0.28 -5.24
N GLU A 118 15.23 1.28 -5.52
CA GLU A 118 15.23 2.55 -4.78
C GLU A 118 14.82 2.35 -3.31
N MET A 119 13.79 1.55 -3.06
CA MET A 119 13.39 1.17 -1.69
C MET A 119 14.55 0.52 -0.95
N LYS A 120 15.19 -0.51 -1.53
CA LYS A 120 16.36 -1.18 -0.93
C LYS A 120 17.48 -0.20 -0.64
N LYS A 121 17.79 0.68 -1.60
CA LYS A 121 18.83 1.70 -1.44
C LYS A 121 18.51 2.63 -0.27
N THR A 122 17.27 3.08 -0.16
CA THR A 122 16.82 3.99 0.90
C THR A 122 16.92 3.33 2.27
N VAL A 123 16.41 2.11 2.43
CA VAL A 123 16.47 1.36 3.69
C VAL A 123 17.92 1.06 4.10
N ASN A 124 18.77 0.64 3.14
CA ASN A 124 20.18 0.37 3.41
C ASN A 124 20.94 1.64 3.79
N GLN A 125 20.71 2.75 3.09
CA GLN A 125 21.30 4.04 3.44
C GLN A 125 20.85 4.48 4.83
N ASP A 126 19.59 4.20 5.19
CA ASP A 126 19.08 4.52 6.52
C ASP A 126 19.85 3.82 7.64
N ALA A 127 20.08 2.53 7.45
CA ALA A 127 20.90 1.74 8.35
C ALA A 127 22.35 2.27 8.42
N VAL A 128 22.94 2.63 7.28
CA VAL A 128 24.31 3.19 7.22
C VAL A 128 24.40 4.53 7.95
N ASP A 129 23.42 5.41 7.80
CA ASP A 129 23.42 6.71 8.48
C ASP A 129 23.29 6.57 10.00
N ASN A 130 22.57 5.55 10.47
CA ASN A 130 22.34 5.31 11.90
C ASN A 130 23.49 4.53 12.56
N PHE A 131 24.13 3.61 11.83
CA PHE A 131 25.07 2.63 12.39
C PHE A 131 26.46 2.62 11.72
N GLY A 132 26.70 3.52 10.76
CA GLY A 132 27.92 3.59 9.98
C GLY A 132 28.03 2.48 8.93
N GLU A 133 29.24 2.27 8.41
CA GLU A 133 29.51 1.27 7.35
C GLU A 133 29.11 -0.17 7.72
N LYS A 134 28.96 -0.46 9.02
CA LYS A 134 28.51 -1.77 9.51
C LYS A 134 27.01 -2.01 9.32
N GLY A 135 26.23 -0.98 9.00
CA GLY A 135 24.79 -1.07 8.82
C GLY A 135 24.10 -1.81 9.98
N ILE A 136 23.23 -2.75 9.67
CA ILE A 136 22.47 -3.52 10.66
C ILE A 136 23.28 -4.63 11.36
N ASN A 137 24.55 -4.87 11.00
CA ASN A 137 25.34 -6.01 11.51
C ASN A 137 25.67 -5.93 13.02
N GLY A 138 25.28 -4.86 13.71
CA GLY A 138 25.43 -4.69 15.16
C GLY A 138 24.15 -4.86 15.97
N VAL A 139 22.99 -5.02 15.32
CA VAL A 139 21.65 -4.95 15.94
C VAL A 139 20.76 -6.07 15.46
N TRP A 140 19.79 -6.48 16.27
CA TRP A 140 18.71 -7.36 15.82
C TRP A 140 17.74 -6.56 14.95
N HIS A 141 17.61 -6.93 13.69
CA HIS A 141 16.78 -6.20 12.72
C HIS A 141 15.46 -6.92 12.45
N LEU A 142 14.33 -6.20 12.50
CA LEU A 142 13.04 -6.73 12.04
C LEU A 142 12.78 -6.28 10.59
N ASP A 143 12.98 -7.17 9.62
CA ASP A 143 12.69 -6.91 8.18
C ASP A 143 11.19 -6.99 7.90
N TYR A 144 10.48 -7.92 8.56
CA TYR A 144 9.10 -8.20 8.20
C TYR A 144 8.26 -8.68 9.37
N ILE A 145 7.06 -8.13 9.55
CA ILE A 145 6.05 -8.70 10.45
C ILE A 145 4.67 -8.56 9.81
N GLY A 146 3.90 -9.64 9.81
CA GLY A 146 2.57 -9.67 9.20
C GLY A 146 1.61 -10.53 10.01
N VAL A 147 0.39 -10.05 10.17
CA VAL A 147 -0.72 -10.81 10.75
C VAL A 147 -1.86 -10.80 9.75
N SER A 148 -2.41 -11.98 9.47
CA SER A 148 -3.56 -12.11 8.56
C SER A 148 -4.70 -11.17 8.99
N PRO A 149 -5.34 -10.43 8.06
CA PRO A 149 -6.30 -9.38 8.40
C PRO A 149 -7.38 -9.79 9.41
N GLY A 150 -7.98 -10.97 9.24
CA GLY A 150 -9.00 -11.51 10.15
C GLY A 150 -8.51 -11.93 11.54
N ASN A 151 -7.20 -11.90 11.80
CA ASN A 151 -6.59 -12.27 13.08
C ASN A 151 -5.84 -11.11 13.74
N GLN A 152 -5.90 -9.91 13.16
CA GLN A 152 -5.31 -8.72 13.76
C GLN A 152 -6.00 -8.33 15.07
N ARG A 153 -5.35 -7.45 15.85
CA ARG A 153 -5.86 -6.95 17.15
C ARG A 153 -6.08 -8.02 18.24
N ARG A 154 -5.61 -9.25 18.03
CA ARG A 154 -5.62 -10.34 19.04
C ARG A 154 -4.29 -10.51 19.79
N GLY A 155 -3.38 -9.55 19.70
CA GLY A 155 -2.05 -9.61 20.36
C GLY A 155 -0.97 -10.41 19.62
N ILE A 156 -1.29 -11.05 18.49
CA ILE A 156 -0.35 -11.89 17.72
C ILE A 156 0.91 -11.12 17.29
N GLY A 157 0.75 -9.89 16.76
CA GLY A 157 1.90 -9.06 16.37
C GLY A 157 2.82 -8.72 17.55
N LYS A 158 2.26 -8.56 18.75
CA LYS A 158 3.05 -8.35 19.98
C LYS A 158 3.84 -9.60 20.36
N MET A 159 3.25 -10.79 20.23
CA MET A 159 3.95 -12.05 20.51
C MET A 159 5.13 -12.26 19.55
N LEU A 160 4.90 -12.07 18.25
CA LEU A 160 5.93 -12.19 17.21
C LEU A 160 7.06 -11.17 17.40
N LEU A 161 6.72 -9.94 17.77
CA LEU A 161 7.69 -8.91 18.12
C LEU A 161 8.52 -9.33 19.34
N GLN A 162 7.87 -9.77 20.41
CA GLN A 162 8.52 -10.15 21.66
C GLN A 162 9.55 -11.26 21.48
N TRP A 163 9.28 -12.25 20.61
CA TRP A 163 10.20 -13.34 20.31
C TRP A 163 11.60 -12.87 19.89
N GLY A 164 11.68 -11.79 19.10
CA GLY A 164 12.96 -11.21 18.66
C GLY A 164 13.58 -10.29 19.71
N LEU A 165 12.74 -9.56 20.46
CA LEU A 165 13.19 -8.74 21.57
C LEU A 165 13.85 -9.57 22.68
N ASP A 166 13.30 -10.75 22.98
CA ASP A 166 13.85 -11.66 24.00
C ASP A 166 15.27 -12.12 23.60
N ARG A 167 15.48 -12.47 22.33
CA ARG A 167 16.80 -12.86 21.80
C ARG A 167 17.81 -11.72 21.82
N ALA A 168 17.38 -10.53 21.40
CA ALA A 168 18.22 -9.35 21.48
C ALA A 168 18.61 -9.01 22.92
N ALA A 169 17.68 -9.19 23.88
CA ALA A 169 17.94 -9.00 25.30
C ALA A 169 18.94 -10.03 25.85
N GLU A 170 18.81 -11.31 25.49
CA GLU A 170 19.75 -12.38 25.85
C GLU A 170 21.18 -12.09 25.38
N GLU A 171 21.33 -11.46 24.22
CA GLU A 171 22.63 -11.08 23.65
C GLU A 171 23.10 -9.67 24.05
N GLY A 172 22.28 -8.90 24.77
CA GLY A 172 22.57 -7.51 25.13
C GLY A 172 22.71 -6.60 23.90
N LYS A 173 21.91 -6.82 22.87
CA LYS A 173 21.92 -6.10 21.59
C LYS A 173 20.72 -5.16 21.46
N ASP A 174 20.93 -4.07 20.73
CA ASP A 174 19.83 -3.18 20.34
C ASP A 174 18.94 -3.87 19.28
N CYS A 175 17.67 -3.47 19.21
CA CYS A 175 16.78 -3.82 18.10
C CYS A 175 16.53 -2.62 17.19
N TYR A 176 16.45 -2.87 15.89
CA TYR A 176 16.24 -1.85 14.87
C TYR A 176 15.17 -2.29 13.87
N LEU A 177 14.38 -1.35 13.38
CA LEU A 177 13.38 -1.58 12.33
C LEU A 177 13.02 -0.29 11.60
N VAL A 178 12.41 -0.46 10.42
CA VAL A 178 11.77 0.63 9.68
C VAL A 178 10.26 0.37 9.63
N ALA A 179 9.48 1.14 10.40
CA ALA A 179 8.05 0.93 10.57
C ALA A 179 7.23 1.65 9.50
N THR A 180 6.15 1.01 9.04
CA THR A 180 5.03 1.70 8.39
C THR A 180 4.26 2.54 9.42
N GLU A 181 3.49 3.52 8.96
CA GLU A 181 2.57 4.29 9.81
C GLU A 181 1.64 3.38 10.61
N ALA A 182 1.04 2.38 9.95
CA ALA A 182 0.11 1.43 10.58
C ALA A 182 0.78 0.53 11.64
N GLY A 183 2.06 0.17 11.43
CA GLY A 183 2.82 -0.68 12.35
C GLY A 183 3.39 0.08 13.55
N ARG A 184 3.70 1.37 13.40
CA ARG A 184 4.37 2.20 14.40
C ARG A 184 3.78 2.11 15.82
N PRO A 185 2.44 2.14 16.04
CA PRO A 185 1.88 2.05 17.38
C PRO A 185 2.27 0.78 18.15
N LEU A 186 2.45 -0.36 17.45
CA LEU A 186 2.89 -1.61 18.06
C LEU A 186 4.31 -1.46 18.64
N TYR A 187 5.22 -0.88 17.88
CA TYR A 187 6.62 -0.73 18.27
C TYR A 187 6.79 0.32 19.36
N VAL A 188 6.07 1.45 19.29
CA VAL A 188 6.05 2.45 20.37
C VAL A 188 5.57 1.84 21.69
N ALA A 189 4.51 1.02 21.64
CA ALA A 189 4.01 0.32 22.82
C ALA A 189 5.01 -0.72 23.38
N ALA A 190 5.88 -1.26 22.55
CA ALA A 190 6.97 -2.15 22.94
C ALA A 190 8.24 -1.40 23.43
N GLY A 191 8.23 -0.05 23.39
CA GLY A 191 9.31 0.78 23.91
C GLY A 191 10.27 1.36 22.87
N PHE A 192 10.07 1.03 21.58
CA PHE A 192 10.88 1.62 20.51
C PHE A 192 10.73 3.14 20.47
N LYS A 193 11.81 3.82 20.09
CA LYS A 193 11.85 5.27 19.87
C LYS A 193 12.11 5.55 18.41
N ASP A 194 11.41 6.54 17.87
CA ASP A 194 11.71 7.06 16.54
C ASP A 194 13.10 7.72 16.56
N ILE A 195 13.93 7.35 15.60
CA ILE A 195 15.16 8.07 15.28
C ILE A 195 14.82 9.21 14.33
N ARG A 196 14.09 8.89 13.24
CA ARG A 196 13.72 9.82 12.17
C ARG A 196 12.63 9.24 11.28
N VAL A 197 12.06 10.13 10.45
CA VAL A 197 11.18 9.76 9.34
C VAL A 197 12.02 9.51 8.09
N VAL A 198 11.73 8.43 7.38
CA VAL A 198 12.38 7.99 6.14
C VAL A 198 11.33 8.02 5.03
N SER A 199 11.59 8.75 3.95
CA SER A 199 10.70 8.75 2.79
C SER A 199 11.09 7.61 1.86
N ILE A 200 10.30 6.54 1.84
CA ILE A 200 10.51 5.39 0.96
C ILE A 200 9.51 5.51 -0.19
N LEU A 201 9.99 5.78 -1.41
CA LEU A 201 9.14 5.99 -2.60
C LEU A 201 8.05 7.06 -2.38
N GLY A 202 8.39 8.11 -1.62
CA GLY A 202 7.46 9.19 -1.26
C GLY A 202 6.51 8.84 -0.11
N ILE A 203 6.67 7.69 0.55
CA ILE A 203 5.80 7.21 1.62
C ILE A 203 6.55 7.29 2.96
N PRO A 204 5.98 7.96 3.98
CA PRO A 204 6.64 8.10 5.27
C PRO A 204 6.74 6.76 6.00
N HIS A 205 7.95 6.44 6.42
CA HIS A 205 8.28 5.33 7.30
C HIS A 205 9.10 5.86 8.49
N TYR A 206 9.20 5.08 9.55
CA TYR A 206 9.86 5.50 10.78
C TYR A 206 11.02 4.57 11.07
N SER A 207 12.23 5.13 11.02
CA SER A 207 13.43 4.46 11.51
C SER A 207 13.34 4.43 13.04
N MET A 208 13.30 3.24 13.64
CA MET A 208 13.06 3.08 15.07
C MET A 208 14.08 2.16 15.73
N ILE A 209 14.42 2.48 16.97
CA ILE A 209 15.39 1.71 17.77
C ILE A 209 14.88 1.43 19.18
N LEU A 210 15.20 0.25 19.67
CA LEU A 210 15.08 -0.12 21.08
C LEU A 210 16.47 -0.47 21.59
N ARG A 211 16.96 0.31 22.57
CA ARG A 211 18.31 0.14 23.12
C ARG A 211 18.35 -1.02 24.13
N ALA A 212 19.42 -1.79 24.14
CA ALA A 212 19.66 -2.92 25.05
C ALA A 212 19.55 -2.53 26.53
N GLU A 213 19.91 -1.29 26.88
CA GLU A 213 19.77 -0.75 28.24
C GLU A 213 18.32 -0.78 28.76
N ILE A 214 17.35 -0.68 27.85
CA ILE A 214 15.91 -0.70 28.14
C ILE A 214 15.38 -2.14 28.15
N LEU A 215 15.95 -3.03 27.33
CA LEU A 215 15.62 -4.46 27.28
C LEU A 215 16.05 -5.20 28.58
N GLY A 216 17.10 -4.72 29.25
CA GLY A 216 17.70 -5.36 30.42
C GLY A 216 17.15 -5.00 31.82
N SER A 217 16.07 -4.22 31.96
CA SER A 217 15.49 -3.93 33.28
C SER A 217 14.23 -4.77 33.55
N PRO A 218 14.39 -5.95 34.16
CA PRO A 218 14.16 -6.03 35.60
C PRO A 218 15.29 -6.80 36.31
N PHE A 219 15.92 -6.19 37.32
CA PHE A 219 16.86 -6.85 38.24
C PHE A 219 17.94 -7.73 37.57
N SER A 220 18.84 -7.15 36.78
CA SER A 220 20.12 -7.80 36.50
C SER A 220 21.01 -7.71 37.74
N VAL A 221 20.98 -8.78 38.55
CA VAL A 221 22.02 -9.05 39.54
C VAL A 221 23.16 -9.73 38.77
N PRO A 222 24.34 -9.11 38.63
CA PRO A 222 25.42 -9.69 37.84
C PRO A 222 25.96 -11.00 38.46
N PRO A 223 26.58 -11.90 37.67
CA PRO A 223 26.95 -13.27 38.10
C PRO A 223 27.95 -13.36 39.26
N TRP A 224 28.47 -12.24 39.75
CA TRP A 224 29.36 -12.16 40.91
C TRP A 224 28.64 -11.92 42.25
N ILE A 225 27.33 -11.67 42.26
CA ILE A 225 26.58 -11.49 43.52
C ILE A 225 26.13 -12.83 44.15
N LEU A 226 26.10 -13.94 43.40
CA LEU A 226 25.86 -15.27 43.98
C LEU A 226 27.08 -15.90 44.67
N THR A 227 28.28 -15.34 44.51
CA THR A 227 29.49 -15.82 45.22
C THR A 227 29.73 -15.14 46.57
N CYS A 228 28.95 -14.12 46.94
CA CYS A 228 29.10 -13.43 48.22
C CYS A 228 28.17 -13.94 49.34
N ILE A 229 27.21 -14.83 49.05
CA ILE A 229 26.30 -15.39 50.08
C ILE A 229 26.79 -16.74 50.65
N PHE A 230 27.85 -17.36 50.08
CA PHE A 230 28.42 -18.62 50.60
C PHE A 230 29.76 -18.49 51.36
N SER A 231 30.20 -17.27 51.70
CA SER A 231 31.50 -17.07 52.35
C SER A 231 31.46 -16.37 53.73
N PHE A 232 30.29 -16.29 54.38
CA PHE A 232 30.17 -15.62 55.70
C PHE A 232 29.54 -16.43 56.83
N PHE A 233 29.36 -17.75 56.68
CA PHE A 233 29.07 -18.64 57.81
C PHE A 233 29.97 -19.86 57.77
N SER A 234 31.23 -19.66 58.12
CA SER A 234 32.10 -20.73 58.61
C SER A 234 32.94 -20.16 59.72
N PHE A 235 32.40 -20.12 60.94
CA PHE A 235 33.13 -20.14 62.21
C PHE A 235 32.12 -20.10 63.36
N TRP A 236 31.63 -21.27 63.80
CA TRP A 236 31.67 -21.74 65.19
C TRP A 236 30.73 -22.94 65.43
N ILE A 237 31.29 -23.94 66.13
CA ILE A 237 30.67 -25.02 66.91
C ILE A 237 30.39 -26.35 66.18
N SER A 238 31.00 -27.38 66.77
CA SER A 238 30.93 -28.82 66.50
C SER A 238 29.92 -29.50 67.47
N PRO A 239 29.80 -30.84 67.51
CA PRO A 239 28.76 -31.64 66.87
C PRO A 239 27.69 -32.16 67.85
N LEU A 240 26.48 -32.47 67.37
CA LEU A 240 25.58 -33.37 68.11
C LEU A 240 24.67 -34.16 67.16
N SER A 241 24.73 -35.48 67.32
CA SER A 241 23.94 -36.49 66.65
C SER A 241 22.44 -36.31 66.85
N ILE A 242 21.62 -36.73 65.87
CA ILE A 242 20.37 -37.48 66.06
C ILE A 242 19.89 -38.04 64.71
N LEU A 243 19.59 -39.34 64.71
CA LEU A 243 18.90 -40.11 63.68
C LEU A 243 17.44 -39.66 63.52
N ILE A 244 16.92 -39.70 62.29
CA ILE A 244 15.62 -40.23 61.79
C ILE A 244 15.80 -40.18 60.25
N GLY A 245 15.63 -41.20 59.40
CA GLY A 245 14.87 -42.43 59.49
C GLY A 245 13.70 -42.38 58.48
N SER A 246 13.76 -43.22 57.44
CA SER A 246 12.61 -43.77 56.67
C SER A 246 11.87 -42.79 55.71
N GLU A 247 11.43 -43.10 54.49
CA GLU A 247 11.40 -44.34 53.69
C GLU A 247 11.05 -44.07 52.20
N ALA A 248 11.31 -45.09 51.37
CA ALA A 248 10.56 -45.52 50.19
C ALA A 248 10.53 -44.64 48.91
N SER A 249 11.51 -44.93 48.05
CA SER A 249 11.43 -45.46 46.67
C SER A 249 10.35 -45.05 45.64
N PRO A 250 10.71 -45.12 44.32
CA PRO A 250 9.97 -44.54 43.18
C PRO A 250 9.18 -45.57 42.35
N CYS A 251 8.21 -45.11 41.53
CA CYS A 251 7.59 -45.85 40.42
C CYS A 251 7.21 -44.85 39.31
N ARG A 252 8.01 -44.74 38.24
CA ARG A 252 7.98 -45.45 36.94
C ARG A 252 6.94 -44.93 35.93
N PRO A 253 7.33 -44.77 34.65
CA PRO A 253 6.55 -44.11 33.61
C PRO A 253 5.55 -45.07 32.96
N ILE A 254 4.44 -44.51 32.47
CA ILE A 254 3.47 -45.20 31.63
C ILE A 254 3.79 -44.89 30.17
N SER A 255 4.23 -45.92 29.45
CA SER A 255 4.26 -45.95 27.98
C SER A 255 2.86 -46.28 27.48
N SER A 256 2.33 -45.49 26.55
CA SER A 256 1.19 -45.89 25.70
C SER A 256 1.67 -45.97 24.26
N THR A 257 1.76 -47.20 23.77
CA THR A 257 1.98 -47.57 22.37
C THR A 257 0.71 -47.27 21.58
N THR A 258 0.81 -46.48 20.51
CA THR A 258 -0.25 -46.39 19.49
C THR A 258 0.35 -46.84 18.18
N GLU A 259 -0.06 -48.04 17.75
CA GLU A 259 0.17 -48.56 16.41
C GLU A 259 -0.63 -47.70 15.42
N ILE A 260 0.04 -47.14 14.41
CA ILE A 260 -0.61 -46.65 13.19
C ILE A 260 -0.18 -47.60 12.08
N GLN A 261 -1.13 -48.42 11.61
CA GLN A 261 -0.96 -49.23 10.41
C GLN A 261 -0.87 -48.32 9.19
N ALA A 262 0.24 -48.42 8.47
CA ALA A 262 0.39 -47.91 7.12
C ALA A 262 -0.31 -48.86 6.14
N THR A 263 -1.31 -48.38 5.42
CA THR A 263 -1.91 -49.08 4.28
C THR A 263 -1.53 -48.36 3.01
N SER A 264 -0.48 -48.86 2.36
CA SER A 264 -0.07 -48.47 1.01
C SER A 264 -1.03 -49.09 0.00
N THR A 265 -1.77 -48.28 -0.75
CA THR A 265 -2.53 -48.75 -1.92
C THR A 265 -1.87 -48.20 -3.18
N PHE A 266 -1.12 -49.06 -3.88
CA PHE A 266 -0.68 -48.82 -5.25
C PHE A 266 -1.84 -49.13 -6.18
N SER A 267 -2.19 -48.20 -7.07
CA SER A 267 -2.97 -48.50 -8.26
C SER A 267 -2.32 -47.82 -9.46
N SER A 268 -1.82 -48.66 -10.37
CA SER A 268 -1.27 -48.32 -11.68
C SER A 268 -2.39 -48.24 -12.71
N GLY A 269 -2.44 -47.17 -13.50
CA GLY A 269 -3.29 -47.07 -14.68
C GLY A 269 -2.68 -46.11 -15.70
N THR A 270 -2.20 -46.68 -16.80
CA THR A 270 -1.63 -46.02 -17.99
C THR A 270 -2.67 -45.24 -18.81
N GLU A 271 -2.13 -44.26 -19.55
CA GLU A 271 -2.70 -43.30 -20.51
C GLU A 271 -3.85 -43.79 -21.41
N THR A 272 -4.75 -42.87 -21.80
CA THR A 272 -5.02 -42.52 -23.22
C THR A 272 -5.77 -41.18 -23.28
N ALA A 273 -5.29 -40.27 -24.14
CA ALA A 273 -5.91 -38.99 -24.45
C ALA A 273 -7.02 -39.14 -25.49
N THR A 274 -8.15 -38.45 -25.28
CA THR A 274 -9.08 -38.08 -26.35
C THR A 274 -9.74 -36.75 -26.01
N ALA A 275 -9.54 -35.76 -26.89
CA ALA A 275 -10.22 -34.48 -26.85
C ALA A 275 -11.71 -34.66 -27.15
N SER A 276 -12.58 -34.01 -26.38
CA SER A 276 -14.00 -33.88 -26.68
C SER A 276 -14.53 -32.59 -26.04
N ASP A 277 -15.28 -31.86 -26.86
CA ASP A 277 -15.80 -30.51 -26.67
C ASP A 277 -16.43 -30.24 -25.30
N ALA A 278 -15.99 -29.15 -24.67
CA ALA A 278 -16.64 -28.58 -23.49
C ALA A 278 -17.56 -27.43 -23.92
N THR A 279 -18.85 -27.73 -23.97
CA THR A 279 -19.94 -26.76 -24.09
C THR A 279 -20.11 -26.04 -22.75
N PHE A 280 -19.86 -24.73 -22.70
CA PHE A 280 -20.17 -23.89 -21.55
C PHE A 280 -21.64 -23.48 -21.57
N THR A 281 -22.37 -23.83 -20.52
CA THR A 281 -23.74 -23.37 -20.26
C THR A 281 -23.67 -22.15 -19.33
N THR A 282 -23.90 -20.95 -19.87
CA THR A 282 -24.15 -19.74 -19.07
C THR A 282 -25.66 -19.50 -18.97
N GLY A 283 -26.20 -19.66 -17.77
CA GLY A 283 -27.56 -19.23 -17.46
C GLY A 283 -27.58 -17.74 -17.12
N LEU A 284 -28.30 -16.95 -17.92
CA LEU A 284 -28.71 -15.59 -17.58
C LEU A 284 -30.23 -15.54 -17.51
N THR A 285 -30.75 -15.24 -16.34
CA THR A 285 -32.15 -14.91 -16.08
C THR A 285 -32.41 -13.48 -16.57
N SER A 286 -33.35 -13.35 -17.51
CA SER A 286 -33.91 -12.09 -18.00
C SER A 286 -35.11 -11.67 -17.13
N THR A 287 -35.32 -10.36 -16.98
CA THR A 287 -36.66 -9.79 -16.86
C THR A 287 -36.76 -8.49 -17.68
N GLU A 288 -37.36 -8.67 -18.85
CA GLU A 288 -38.22 -7.80 -19.67
C GLU A 288 -38.08 -6.27 -19.69
N SER A 289 -37.84 -5.75 -20.89
CA SER A 289 -38.77 -4.91 -21.69
C SER A 289 -37.94 -4.20 -22.77
N GLY A 290 -38.15 -4.30 -24.08
CA GLY A 290 -39.24 -4.83 -24.89
C GLY A 290 -39.34 -3.96 -26.15
N TYR A 291 -38.64 -4.29 -27.23
CA TYR A 291 -38.99 -3.89 -28.60
C TYR A 291 -38.39 -4.88 -29.61
N VAL A 292 -39.26 -5.43 -30.45
CA VAL A 292 -38.99 -6.42 -31.49
C VAL A 292 -38.71 -5.69 -32.79
N THR A 293 -37.64 -6.08 -33.49
CA THR A 293 -37.56 -5.93 -34.95
C THR A 293 -36.93 -7.20 -35.51
N ASP A 294 -37.73 -7.98 -36.23
CA ASP A 294 -37.32 -9.15 -36.97
C ASP A 294 -36.38 -8.75 -38.12
N ILE A 295 -35.18 -9.33 -38.15
CA ILE A 295 -34.32 -9.32 -39.34
C ILE A 295 -33.90 -10.74 -39.64
N THR A 296 -34.58 -11.35 -40.61
CA THR A 296 -34.25 -12.64 -41.19
C THR A 296 -33.08 -12.47 -42.16
N ILE A 297 -31.93 -13.09 -41.86
CA ILE A 297 -30.77 -13.13 -42.77
C ILE A 297 -30.75 -14.50 -43.43
N THR A 298 -31.11 -14.56 -44.71
CA THR A 298 -30.93 -15.76 -45.55
C THR A 298 -29.62 -15.65 -46.32
N LYS A 299 -28.72 -16.60 -46.07
CA LYS A 299 -27.44 -16.76 -46.78
C LYS A 299 -27.70 -17.38 -48.16
N SER A 300 -27.06 -16.86 -49.21
CA SER A 300 -26.91 -17.56 -50.49
C SER A 300 -25.56 -17.19 -51.11
N GLU A 301 -24.73 -18.20 -51.32
CA GLU A 301 -23.46 -18.15 -52.06
C GLU A 301 -23.74 -18.58 -53.51
N THR A 302 -23.24 -17.82 -54.49
CA THR A 302 -22.97 -18.34 -55.83
C THR A 302 -21.73 -17.64 -56.38
N GLU A 303 -20.74 -18.43 -56.80
CA GLU A 303 -19.50 -17.97 -57.43
C GLU A 303 -19.67 -17.60 -58.91
N THR A 304 -18.78 -16.68 -59.31
CA THR A 304 -18.08 -16.55 -60.60
C THR A 304 -18.60 -15.60 -61.71
N THR A 305 -17.62 -14.79 -62.12
CA THR A 305 -17.29 -14.26 -63.47
C THR A 305 -17.92 -12.97 -64.00
N SER A 306 -17.03 -11.98 -64.14
CA SER A 306 -16.84 -11.11 -65.31
C SER A 306 -17.60 -9.77 -65.39
N ALA A 307 -16.80 -8.71 -65.18
CA ALA A 307 -16.67 -7.47 -65.97
C ALA A 307 -17.88 -6.52 -66.21
N ALA A 308 -17.58 -5.25 -65.89
CA ALA A 308 -18.17 -3.99 -66.37
C ALA A 308 -19.39 -3.43 -65.60
N GLU A 309 -19.21 -2.22 -65.06
CA GLU A 309 -20.29 -1.31 -64.66
C GLU A 309 -21.14 -0.91 -65.89
N PRO A 310 -22.41 -0.52 -65.68
CA PRO A 310 -22.66 0.92 -65.62
C PRO A 310 -23.78 1.37 -64.67
N THR A 311 -23.63 2.63 -64.25
CA THR A 311 -24.61 3.55 -63.65
C THR A 311 -25.92 3.66 -64.45
N SER A 312 -27.08 3.80 -63.78
CA SER A 312 -28.13 4.72 -64.26
C SER A 312 -29.18 5.11 -63.20
N THR A 313 -29.39 6.41 -63.15
CA THR A 313 -30.37 7.26 -62.47
C THR A 313 -31.85 6.99 -62.81
N VAL A 314 -32.76 7.26 -61.86
CA VAL A 314 -34.15 7.68 -62.15
C VAL A 314 -34.53 8.87 -61.27
N ALA A 315 -35.09 9.91 -61.91
CA ALA A 315 -35.43 11.20 -61.33
C ALA A 315 -36.94 11.36 -61.08
N VAL A 316 -37.25 12.00 -59.94
CA VAL A 316 -38.20 13.12 -59.68
C VAL A 316 -39.63 13.06 -60.23
N SER A 317 -40.63 13.26 -59.35
CA SER A 317 -41.66 14.32 -59.47
C SER A 317 -42.50 14.49 -58.20
N THR A 318 -42.56 15.72 -57.70
CA THR A 318 -43.37 16.24 -56.58
C THR A 318 -44.61 16.97 -57.12
N THR A 319 -45.70 16.97 -56.34
CA THR A 319 -46.80 17.94 -56.48
C THR A 319 -47.20 18.55 -55.13
N GLU A 320 -46.86 19.84 -55.03
CA GLU A 320 -47.39 20.98 -54.26
C GLU A 320 -48.92 21.00 -53.98
N THR A 321 -49.56 21.77 -53.09
CA THR A 321 -49.22 22.84 -52.11
C THR A 321 -50.53 23.25 -51.38
N SER A 322 -50.47 23.74 -50.13
CA SER A 322 -51.23 24.91 -49.60
C SER A 322 -50.86 25.15 -48.12
N ALA A 323 -49.98 26.12 -47.82
CA ALA A 323 -50.25 27.47 -47.27
C ALA A 323 -50.89 27.46 -45.86
N ILE A 324 -50.37 28.13 -44.82
CA ILE A 324 -50.23 29.59 -44.65
C ILE A 324 -49.15 29.94 -43.58
N THR A 325 -48.56 31.11 -43.79
CA THR A 325 -47.51 31.90 -43.12
C THR A 325 -47.63 32.15 -41.60
N SER A 326 -46.52 32.01 -40.84
CA SER A 326 -46.16 32.91 -39.73
C SER A 326 -44.68 32.84 -39.32
N THR A 327 -44.02 34.00 -39.38
CA THR A 327 -42.86 34.49 -38.61
C THR A 327 -41.51 33.74 -38.72
N THR A 328 -40.60 34.39 -39.44
CA THR A 328 -39.17 34.10 -39.57
C THR A 328 -38.41 34.54 -38.33
N GLU A 329 -37.75 33.61 -37.64
CA GLU A 329 -36.56 33.88 -36.83
C GLU A 329 -35.47 32.91 -37.31
N ALA A 330 -34.36 33.47 -37.78
CA ALA A 330 -33.32 32.73 -38.48
C ALA A 330 -32.51 31.90 -37.48
N ALA A 331 -32.88 30.63 -37.30
CA ALA A 331 -32.00 29.63 -36.73
C ALA A 331 -30.89 29.33 -37.74
N SER A 332 -29.70 29.87 -37.49
CA SER A 332 -28.48 29.37 -38.11
C SER A 332 -28.26 27.96 -37.59
N SER A 333 -28.48 26.97 -38.45
CA SER A 333 -28.07 25.59 -38.23
C SER A 333 -26.54 25.54 -38.26
N ALA A 334 -25.91 25.85 -37.13
CA ALA A 334 -24.56 25.37 -36.86
C ALA A 334 -24.69 23.87 -36.61
N THR A 335 -24.08 23.08 -37.49
CA THR A 335 -23.78 21.67 -37.26
C THR A 335 -23.13 21.56 -35.88
N SER A 336 -23.89 21.15 -34.86
CA SER A 336 -23.33 20.79 -33.57
C SER A 336 -22.47 19.56 -33.84
N ALA A 337 -21.16 19.76 -33.90
CA ALA A 337 -20.22 18.68 -33.67
C ALA A 337 -20.66 17.99 -32.37
N ALA A 338 -20.65 16.65 -32.36
CA ALA A 338 -20.80 15.91 -31.13
C ALA A 338 -19.81 16.49 -30.09
N PRO A 339 -20.19 16.62 -28.81
CA PRO A 339 -19.26 17.09 -27.79
C PRO A 339 -18.01 16.22 -27.86
N ILE A 340 -16.87 16.82 -28.16
CA ILE A 340 -15.59 16.14 -28.00
C ILE A 340 -15.49 15.89 -26.50
N GLU A 341 -15.65 14.65 -26.05
CA GLU A 341 -15.40 14.27 -24.66
C GLU A 341 -13.96 14.69 -24.34
N THR A 342 -13.83 15.79 -23.61
CA THR A 342 -12.53 16.27 -23.17
C THR A 342 -12.02 15.25 -22.16
N PRO A 343 -10.83 14.65 -22.36
CA PRO A 343 -10.34 13.65 -21.44
C PRO A 343 -10.28 14.24 -20.03
N THR A 344 -10.93 13.56 -19.08
CA THR A 344 -10.92 13.98 -17.67
C THR A 344 -9.49 13.85 -17.12
N ILE A 345 -8.79 14.98 -16.98
CA ILE A 345 -7.41 15.03 -16.50
C ILE A 345 -7.35 14.90 -14.97
N LEU A 346 -8.27 15.56 -14.28
CA LEU A 346 -8.38 15.59 -12.82
C LEU A 346 -9.64 14.85 -12.38
N THR A 347 -9.53 14.01 -11.36
CA THR A 347 -10.64 13.20 -10.83
C THR A 347 -11.08 13.72 -9.47
N ASN A 348 -12.39 13.78 -9.21
CA ASN A 348 -12.96 14.19 -7.90
C ASN A 348 -12.41 15.56 -7.44
N GLY A 349 -12.38 16.55 -8.34
CA GLY A 349 -11.95 17.92 -8.03
C GLY A 349 -13.05 18.77 -7.39
N ASP A 350 -14.31 18.36 -7.57
CA ASP A 350 -15.53 18.86 -6.93
C ASP A 350 -15.81 18.20 -5.57
N PHE A 351 -15.05 17.16 -5.20
CA PHE A 351 -15.17 16.43 -3.93
C PHE A 351 -16.53 15.77 -3.65
N GLU A 352 -17.42 15.70 -4.65
CA GLU A 352 -18.79 15.25 -4.49
C GLU A 352 -18.93 13.74 -4.23
N SER A 353 -17.84 12.98 -4.32
CA SER A 353 -17.80 11.56 -3.92
C SER A 353 -17.93 11.33 -2.41
N GLY A 354 -17.86 12.39 -1.59
CA GLY A 354 -17.83 12.28 -0.13
C GLY A 354 -16.53 11.68 0.42
N SER A 355 -15.50 11.58 -0.43
CA SER A 355 -14.17 11.10 -0.10
C SER A 355 -13.12 12.05 -0.66
N ILE A 356 -11.98 12.18 0.03
CA ILE A 356 -10.84 12.91 -0.53
C ILE A 356 -10.15 12.10 -1.64
N ALA A 357 -10.36 10.78 -1.73
CA ALA A 357 -9.69 9.97 -2.75
C ALA A 357 -10.08 10.43 -4.18
N PRO A 358 -9.13 10.53 -5.13
CA PRO A 358 -7.74 10.05 -5.09
C PRO A 358 -6.72 11.09 -4.58
N TRP A 359 -7.17 12.21 -4.02
CA TRP A 359 -6.30 13.18 -3.37
C TRP A 359 -5.71 12.60 -2.09
N PHE A 360 -4.47 12.94 -1.79
CA PHE A 360 -3.83 12.60 -0.52
C PHE A 360 -3.05 13.78 0.03
N ASN A 361 -2.98 13.84 1.37
CA ASN A 361 -2.21 14.85 2.07
C ASN A 361 -0.79 14.36 2.38
N PHE A 362 0.17 15.29 2.47
CA PHE A 362 1.50 15.01 3.01
C PHE A 362 2.12 16.25 3.67
N GLY A 363 3.17 16.03 4.46
CA GLY A 363 3.83 17.05 5.25
C GLY A 363 3.54 16.91 6.74
N THR A 364 4.42 17.45 7.57
CA THR A 364 4.35 17.29 9.03
C THR A 364 3.07 17.89 9.59
N GLY A 365 2.24 17.05 10.22
CA GLY A 365 0.98 17.47 10.83
C GLY A 365 -0.10 17.92 9.85
N ALA A 366 0.13 17.80 8.54
CA ALA A 366 -0.84 18.16 7.51
C ALA A 366 -1.99 17.15 7.46
N TYR A 367 -3.22 17.63 7.33
CA TYR A 367 -4.40 16.80 7.14
C TYR A 367 -5.31 17.41 6.08
N ALA A 368 -6.14 16.54 5.49
CA ALA A 368 -7.25 16.95 4.64
C ALA A 368 -8.46 16.04 4.90
N ASN A 369 -9.66 16.62 4.89
CA ASN A 369 -10.91 15.90 5.09
C ASN A 369 -12.00 16.49 4.18
N ILE A 370 -13.15 15.83 4.14
CA ILE A 370 -14.35 16.38 3.52
C ILE A 370 -15.13 17.21 4.52
N ASP A 371 -15.58 18.40 4.10
CA ASP A 371 -16.44 19.30 4.86
C ASP A 371 -17.80 19.42 4.16
N THR A 372 -18.89 19.33 4.94
CA THR A 372 -20.27 19.41 4.45
C THR A 372 -20.97 20.72 4.80
N THR A 373 -20.27 21.64 5.45
CA THR A 373 -20.81 22.87 6.03
C THR A 373 -20.31 24.11 5.33
N THR A 374 -19.04 24.13 4.94
CA THR A 374 -18.41 25.25 4.24
C THR A 374 -18.09 24.80 2.83
N VAL A 375 -19.08 24.87 1.95
CA VAL A 375 -19.02 24.34 0.57
C VAL A 375 -19.28 25.50 -0.40
N HIS A 376 -18.62 25.50 -1.56
CA HIS A 376 -18.85 26.49 -2.60
C HIS A 376 -20.04 26.09 -3.47
N GLU A 377 -19.97 24.91 -4.09
CA GLU A 377 -21.01 24.31 -4.92
C GLU A 377 -21.20 22.84 -4.54
N GLY A 378 -22.42 22.30 -4.66
CA GLY A 378 -22.68 20.91 -4.28
C GLY A 378 -22.84 20.69 -2.77
N SER A 379 -22.36 19.54 -2.29
CA SER A 379 -22.56 19.03 -0.93
C SER A 379 -21.28 18.92 -0.13
N PHE A 380 -20.13 18.92 -0.79
CA PHE A 380 -18.84 18.59 -0.20
C PHE A 380 -17.76 19.54 -0.68
N SER A 381 -16.85 19.89 0.22
CA SER A 381 -15.60 20.56 -0.13
C SER A 381 -14.43 19.90 0.57
N LEU A 382 -13.21 20.22 0.15
CA LEU A 382 -12.01 19.78 0.82
C LEU A 382 -11.64 20.78 1.92
N THR A 383 -11.57 20.34 3.17
CA THR A 383 -10.93 21.11 4.25
C THR A 383 -9.50 20.63 4.47
N MET A 384 -8.56 21.55 4.66
CA MET A 384 -7.15 21.25 4.93
C MET A 384 -6.53 22.16 5.99
N GLY A 385 -5.58 21.61 6.75
CA GLY A 385 -4.86 22.36 7.77
C GLY A 385 -3.64 21.61 8.29
N SER A 386 -2.92 22.20 9.25
CA SER A 386 -1.75 21.60 9.88
C SER A 386 -1.80 21.71 11.40
N GLN A 387 -1.52 20.61 12.09
CA GLN A 387 -1.33 20.58 13.55
C GLN A 387 0.05 21.12 13.98
N ALA A 388 1.00 21.19 13.05
CA ALA A 388 2.35 21.68 13.30
C ALA A 388 2.51 23.20 13.04
N SER A 389 1.48 23.87 12.52
CA SER A 389 1.54 25.26 12.00
C SER A 389 2.46 25.44 10.78
N ASP A 390 2.73 24.36 10.06
CA ASP A 390 3.46 24.34 8.79
C ASP A 390 2.49 24.30 7.59
N TRP A 391 3.03 24.15 6.38
CA TRP A 391 2.23 23.95 5.17
C TRP A 391 1.46 22.63 5.22
N SER A 392 0.14 22.71 5.02
CA SER A 392 -0.68 21.57 4.64
C SER A 392 -0.64 21.40 3.13
N ASN A 393 -0.29 20.21 2.63
CA ASN A 393 -0.23 19.92 1.20
C ASN A 393 -1.23 18.81 0.89
N THR A 394 -2.08 19.03 -0.10
CA THR A 394 -2.98 18.02 -0.66
C THR A 394 -2.74 17.94 -2.16
N VAL A 395 -2.56 16.71 -2.65
CA VAL A 395 -2.11 16.48 -4.02
C VAL A 395 -2.89 15.39 -4.72
N GLN A 396 -2.99 15.51 -6.04
CA GLN A 396 -3.48 14.45 -6.92
C GLN A 396 -2.45 14.18 -8.00
N VAL A 397 -2.04 12.92 -8.12
CA VAL A 397 -1.15 12.46 -9.20
C VAL A 397 -1.95 12.34 -10.49
N LEU A 398 -1.51 13.03 -11.52
CA LEU A 398 -2.14 13.02 -12.84
C LEU A 398 -1.68 11.80 -13.65
N ARG A 399 -2.59 11.28 -14.48
CA ARG A 399 -2.26 10.22 -15.42
C ARG A 399 -1.52 10.84 -16.61
N LYS A 400 -0.23 10.53 -16.78
CA LYS A 400 0.57 11.07 -17.89
C LYS A 400 -0.02 10.81 -19.28
N SER A 401 -0.75 9.69 -19.45
CA SER A 401 -1.43 9.36 -20.71
C SER A 401 -2.54 10.33 -21.10
N THR A 402 -3.07 11.11 -20.17
CA THR A 402 -4.09 12.15 -20.43
C THR A 402 -3.47 13.53 -20.64
N LEU A 403 -2.13 13.64 -20.54
CA LEU A 403 -1.39 14.89 -20.66
C LEU A 403 -0.68 14.95 -22.01
N VAL A 404 -0.85 16.08 -22.68
CA VAL A 404 -0.14 16.49 -23.89
C VAL A 404 0.92 17.53 -23.54
N ALA A 405 2.15 17.34 -24.03
CA ALA A 405 3.25 18.28 -23.83
C ALA A 405 3.08 19.54 -24.66
N ASN A 406 3.69 20.63 -24.20
CA ASN A 406 3.76 21.94 -24.86
C ASN A 406 2.38 22.53 -25.20
N GLN A 407 1.35 22.14 -24.46
CA GLN A 407 0.02 22.74 -24.49
C GLN A 407 -0.19 23.59 -23.23
N PRO A 408 -0.95 24.70 -23.32
CA PRO A 408 -1.37 25.46 -22.15
C PRO A 408 -2.41 24.64 -21.38
N TYR A 409 -2.21 24.54 -20.07
CA TYR A 409 -3.21 23.99 -19.15
C TYR A 409 -3.74 25.10 -18.25
N SER A 410 -5.04 25.15 -18.07
CA SER A 410 -5.70 26.00 -17.10
C SER A 410 -6.03 25.19 -15.85
N LEU A 411 -5.42 25.55 -14.71
CA LEU A 411 -5.83 25.07 -13.39
C LEU A 411 -6.70 26.14 -12.75
N SER A 412 -7.93 25.79 -12.38
CA SER A 412 -8.82 26.65 -11.61
C SER A 412 -9.35 25.93 -10.37
N LEU A 413 -9.68 26.71 -9.34
CA LEU A 413 -10.30 26.23 -8.10
C LEU A 413 -10.93 27.39 -7.34
N TYR A 414 -11.81 27.09 -6.39
CA TYR A 414 -12.27 28.04 -5.38
C TYR A 414 -11.59 27.76 -4.05
N ALA A 415 -11.13 28.81 -3.38
CA ALA A 415 -10.46 28.67 -2.08
C ALA A 415 -10.99 29.69 -1.06
N LYS A 416 -11.03 29.26 0.20
CA LYS A 416 -11.41 30.07 1.36
C LYS A 416 -10.53 29.73 2.55
N VAL A 417 -10.27 30.68 3.46
CA VAL A 417 -9.60 30.40 4.74
C VAL A 417 -10.45 30.81 5.94
N SER A 418 -10.28 30.08 7.03
CA SER A 418 -10.94 30.36 8.32
C SER A 418 -10.50 31.68 8.96
N SER A 419 -9.28 32.15 8.65
CA SER A 419 -8.77 33.43 9.14
C SER A 419 -7.65 33.95 8.24
N GLY A 420 -7.78 35.19 7.78
CA GLY A 420 -6.76 35.84 6.95
C GLY A 420 -5.47 36.21 7.68
N SER A 421 -5.48 36.23 9.01
CA SER A 421 -4.29 36.49 9.84
C SER A 421 -3.60 35.23 10.32
N HIS A 422 -4.33 34.11 10.45
CA HIS A 422 -3.77 32.82 10.89
C HIS A 422 -3.46 31.86 9.74
N CYS A 423 -4.05 32.08 8.57
CA CYS A 423 -3.63 31.48 7.31
C CYS A 423 -2.86 32.52 6.50
N THR A 424 -1.54 32.41 6.44
CA THR A 424 -0.68 33.46 5.86
C THR A 424 -0.55 33.36 4.35
N ALA A 425 -0.66 32.16 3.80
CA ALA A 425 -0.50 31.92 2.37
C ALA A 425 -1.31 30.70 1.89
N PHE A 426 -1.75 30.77 0.64
CA PHE A 426 -2.36 29.67 -0.10
C PHE A 426 -1.71 29.59 -1.47
N GLU A 427 -1.38 28.38 -1.91
CA GLU A 427 -0.74 28.11 -3.20
C GLU A 427 -1.41 26.93 -3.93
N ALA A 428 -1.55 27.06 -5.25
CA ALA A 428 -1.92 25.96 -6.13
C ALA A 428 -1.02 25.93 -7.38
N PHE A 429 -0.53 24.76 -7.77
CA PHE A 429 0.39 24.61 -8.90
C PHE A 429 0.48 23.16 -9.39
N ILE A 430 1.12 22.98 -10.54
CA ILE A 430 1.49 21.65 -11.05
C ILE A 430 2.99 21.44 -10.84
N ASP A 431 3.41 20.28 -10.36
CA ASP A 431 4.82 19.93 -10.14
C ASP A 431 5.21 18.57 -10.75
N ASN A 432 6.52 18.34 -10.89
CA ASN A 432 7.09 17.03 -11.22
C ASN A 432 8.31 16.67 -10.37
N ASN A 433 8.56 17.37 -9.26
CA ASN A 433 9.78 17.17 -8.47
C ASN A 433 9.59 17.54 -6.99
N ASP A 434 8.59 16.94 -6.35
CA ASP A 434 8.36 17.05 -4.89
C ASP A 434 8.44 18.50 -4.38
N LEU A 435 7.64 19.39 -4.97
CA LEU A 435 7.54 20.83 -4.64
C LEU A 435 8.74 21.71 -5.04
N ASN A 436 9.81 21.13 -5.61
CA ASN A 436 11.03 21.86 -5.98
C ASN A 436 11.01 22.39 -7.42
N ASP A 437 10.20 21.78 -8.30
CA ASP A 437 10.05 22.18 -9.70
C ASP A 437 8.56 22.29 -10.04
N SER A 438 8.03 23.50 -9.92
CA SER A 438 6.66 23.82 -10.36
C SER A 438 6.70 24.25 -11.81
N PHE A 439 5.80 23.72 -12.63
CA PHE A 439 5.61 24.23 -13.97
C PHE A 439 5.06 25.65 -13.90
N GLY A 440 5.70 26.60 -14.58
CA GLY A 440 5.23 27.98 -14.61
C GLY A 440 5.18 28.67 -13.24
N GLN A 441 4.32 29.67 -13.12
CA GLN A 441 4.13 30.40 -11.87
C GLN A 441 3.05 29.75 -11.02
N ARG A 442 3.32 29.66 -9.71
CA ARG A 442 2.34 29.19 -8.74
C ARG A 442 1.21 30.21 -8.62
N ILE A 443 -0.03 29.73 -8.59
CA ILE A 443 -1.15 30.51 -8.11
C ILE A 443 -0.87 30.77 -6.63
N ARG A 444 -0.70 32.03 -6.23
CA ARG A 444 -0.35 32.40 -4.85
C ARG A 444 -1.20 33.57 -4.38
N VAL A 445 -1.87 33.40 -3.25
CA VAL A 445 -2.67 34.44 -2.60
C VAL A 445 -2.39 34.49 -1.10
N ALA A 446 -2.46 35.69 -0.53
CA ALA A 446 -2.42 35.85 0.93
C ALA A 446 -3.76 35.43 1.52
N GLY A 447 -3.77 34.79 2.69
CA GLY A 447 -5.04 34.34 3.29
C GLY A 447 -6.01 35.48 3.56
N ALA A 448 -5.53 36.70 3.83
CA ALA A 448 -6.37 37.90 3.95
C ALA A 448 -7.24 38.18 2.71
N GLN A 449 -6.81 37.74 1.52
CA GLN A 449 -7.55 37.92 0.27
C GLN A 449 -8.67 36.90 0.08
N ILE A 450 -8.60 35.75 0.77
CA ILE A 450 -9.54 34.63 0.63
C ILE A 450 -10.24 34.29 1.95
N ALA A 451 -10.23 35.21 2.93
CA ALA A 451 -10.81 34.98 4.25
C ALA A 451 -12.31 35.30 4.34
N SER A 452 -12.83 36.16 3.46
CA SER A 452 -14.23 36.58 3.50
C SER A 452 -15.15 35.51 2.91
N ASP A 453 -14.82 35.02 1.71
CA ASP A 453 -15.61 34.03 1.02
C ASP A 453 -14.77 33.20 0.04
N PHE A 454 -15.37 32.14 -0.51
CA PHE A 454 -14.77 31.37 -1.60
C PHE A 454 -14.41 32.31 -2.75
N THR A 455 -13.13 32.31 -3.08
CA THR A 455 -12.56 33.19 -4.09
C THR A 455 -12.06 32.32 -5.25
N PRO A 456 -12.44 32.62 -6.50
CA PRO A 456 -11.93 31.90 -7.65
C PRO A 456 -10.45 32.21 -7.85
N LEU A 457 -9.67 31.17 -8.03
CA LEU A 457 -8.24 31.23 -8.33
C LEU A 457 -7.97 30.45 -9.61
N SER A 458 -7.13 31.01 -10.50
CA SER A 458 -6.72 30.32 -11.71
C SER A 458 -5.29 30.67 -12.12
N GLY A 459 -4.68 29.78 -12.90
CA GLY A 459 -3.35 29.96 -13.45
C GLY A 459 -3.10 29.05 -14.64
N GLU A 460 -2.16 29.46 -15.49
CA GLU A 460 -1.77 28.71 -16.68
C GLU A 460 -0.43 27.99 -16.49
N PHE A 461 -0.37 26.75 -16.95
CA PHE A 461 0.74 25.83 -16.75
C PHE A 461 1.15 25.19 -18.08
N TYR A 462 2.45 25.02 -18.30
CA TYR A 462 2.99 24.38 -19.50
C TYR A 462 3.83 23.16 -19.10
N LEU A 463 3.36 21.98 -19.51
CA LEU A 463 4.10 20.74 -19.30
C LEU A 463 5.12 20.55 -20.42
N THR A 464 6.37 20.28 -20.08
CA THR A 464 7.41 20.00 -21.08
C THR A 464 7.36 18.53 -21.50
N GLN A 465 7.81 18.22 -22.73
CA GLN A 465 7.95 16.83 -23.17
C GLN A 465 8.89 16.04 -22.23
N ALA A 466 9.99 16.67 -21.80
CA ALA A 466 10.92 16.07 -20.85
C ALA A 466 10.25 15.71 -19.51
N ALA A 467 9.29 16.49 -19.04
CA ALA A 467 8.53 16.16 -17.84
C ALA A 467 7.59 14.96 -18.05
N LEU A 468 6.92 14.87 -19.20
CA LEU A 468 6.11 13.71 -19.53
C LEU A 468 6.97 12.44 -19.65
N ASP A 469 8.14 12.55 -20.27
CA ASP A 469 9.08 11.44 -20.49
C ASP A 469 9.83 11.01 -19.22
N SER A 470 9.96 11.91 -18.23
CA SER A 470 10.62 11.59 -16.96
C SER A 470 9.87 10.49 -16.17
N ASN A 471 10.54 9.82 -15.25
CA ASN A 471 9.88 8.87 -14.34
C ASN A 471 9.12 9.57 -13.19
N ASN A 472 9.29 10.89 -13.04
CA ASN A 472 8.66 11.62 -11.94
C ASN A 472 7.15 11.78 -12.18
N ALA A 473 6.36 11.57 -11.13
CA ALA A 473 4.92 11.82 -11.18
C ALA A 473 4.62 13.32 -11.37
N ILE A 474 3.68 13.64 -12.27
CA ILE A 474 3.12 14.98 -12.42
C ILE A 474 1.91 15.10 -11.51
N ARG A 475 1.81 16.19 -10.74
CA ARG A 475 0.80 16.31 -9.69
C ARG A 475 0.19 17.70 -9.70
N VAL A 476 -1.10 17.78 -9.43
CA VAL A 476 -1.71 19.04 -8.96
C VAL A 476 -1.46 19.11 -7.46
N VAL A 477 -0.92 20.24 -7.02
CA VAL A 477 -0.60 20.52 -5.62
C VAL A 477 -1.42 21.71 -5.16
N ILE A 478 -2.13 21.53 -4.05
CA ILE A 478 -2.83 22.60 -3.35
C ILE A 478 -2.30 22.63 -1.93
N ARG A 479 -1.91 23.81 -1.45
CA ARG A 479 -1.35 23.94 -0.12
C ARG A 479 -1.73 25.24 0.57
N ALA A 480 -1.87 25.16 1.89
CA ALA A 480 -2.19 26.29 2.73
C ALA A 480 -1.23 26.34 3.93
N GLN A 481 -0.82 27.53 4.31
CA GLN A 481 -0.04 27.75 5.53
C GLN A 481 -0.97 28.35 6.58
N CYS A 482 -1.50 27.49 7.45
CA CYS A 482 -2.41 27.87 8.53
C CYS A 482 -1.82 27.47 9.90
N SER A 483 -1.99 28.34 10.88
CA SER A 483 -1.65 28.02 12.28
C SER A 483 -2.54 26.89 12.81
N ASN A 484 -2.07 26.15 13.81
CA ASN A 484 -2.85 25.07 14.42
C ASN A 484 -4.24 25.57 14.88
N GLY A 485 -5.29 24.84 14.51
CA GLY A 485 -6.69 25.18 14.75
C GLY A 485 -7.35 26.02 13.65
N TYR A 486 -6.60 26.42 12.62
CA TYR A 486 -7.11 27.13 11.45
C TYR A 486 -6.98 26.28 10.19
N VAL A 487 -7.96 26.41 9.30
CA VAL A 487 -8.09 25.62 8.08
C VAL A 487 -8.29 26.49 6.85
N ALA A 488 -8.01 25.91 5.69
CA ALA A 488 -8.45 26.35 4.38
C ALA A 488 -9.48 25.37 3.82
N TRP A 489 -10.43 25.88 3.04
CA TRP A 489 -11.36 25.10 2.24
C TRP A 489 -11.07 25.30 0.76
N VAL A 490 -11.24 24.24 -0.01
CA VAL A 490 -11.00 24.20 -1.44
C VAL A 490 -12.12 23.44 -2.11
N ASP A 491 -12.56 23.95 -3.26
CA ASP A 491 -13.68 23.38 -4.00
C ASP A 491 -13.52 23.58 -5.51
N ASP A 492 -14.27 22.81 -6.29
CA ASP A 492 -14.37 22.88 -7.76
C ASP A 492 -13.02 22.99 -8.47
N VAL A 493 -12.08 22.12 -8.10
CA VAL A 493 -10.76 22.07 -8.74
C VAL A 493 -10.92 21.49 -10.14
N GLN A 494 -10.43 22.21 -11.15
CA GLN A 494 -10.49 21.81 -12.55
C GLN A 494 -9.12 21.98 -13.19
N LEU A 495 -8.76 21.02 -14.05
CA LEU A 495 -7.58 21.09 -14.89
C LEU A 495 -7.98 20.70 -16.31
N SER A 496 -7.83 21.64 -17.25
CA SER A 496 -8.15 21.45 -18.67
C SER A 496 -7.05 22.01 -19.56
N ILE A 497 -7.01 21.58 -20.81
CA ILE A 497 -6.19 22.23 -21.84
C ILE A 497 -6.89 23.55 -22.20
N SER A 498 -6.16 24.67 -22.16
CA SER A 498 -6.71 25.97 -22.59
C SER A 498 -6.91 25.96 -24.10
N ASP A 499 -8.04 26.50 -24.56
CA ASP A 499 -8.37 26.66 -26.00
C ASP A 499 -7.49 27.69 -26.73
#